data_AF-A0A4U1CC78-F1
#
_entry.id   AF-A0A4U1CC78-F1
#
_cell.length_a   1.000
_cell.length_b   1.000
_cell.length_c   1.000
_cell.angle_alpha   90.00
_cell.angle_beta   90.00
_cell.angle_gamma   90.00
#
_symmetry.space_group_name_H-M   'P 1'
#
loop_
_entity.id
_entity.type
_entity.pdbx_description
1 polymer ?
#
loop_
_entity_poly.entity_id
_entity_poly.type
_entity_poly.pdbx_seq_one_letter_code
_entity_poly.pdbx_strand_id
1 'polypeptide(L)' 'MNIQYLSNENGLVTAVQLPIEEWEKIKSIYPNVDSVDFSLPEWHKEILDSRLQAIEDNPERVKPISELMSELDK' A
#
# COMPACT_ATOMS: atom_id res chain seq x y z
N MET A 1 1.05 -18.47 -13.84
CA MET A 1 1.07 -17.03 -14.11
C MET A 1 1.98 -16.72 -15.30
N ASN A 2 1.39 -16.34 -16.43
CA ASN A 2 2.11 -15.89 -17.61
C ASN A 2 1.78 -14.41 -17.83
N ILE A 3 2.65 -13.52 -17.35
CA ILE A 3 2.44 -12.07 -17.36
C ILE A 3 3.14 -11.50 -18.58
N GLN A 4 2.41 -10.76 -19.42
CA GLN A 4 2.99 -10.06 -20.56
C GLN A 4 2.97 -8.56 -20.34
N TYR A 5 4.06 -7.90 -20.69
CA TYR A 5 4.20 -6.44 -20.60
C TYR A 5 4.12 -5.86 -22.00
N LEU A 6 3.22 -4.91 -22.19
CA LEU A 6 3.07 -4.17 -23.44
C LEU A 6 3.74 -2.82 -23.28
N SER A 7 4.65 -2.49 -24.19
CA SER A 7 5.35 -1.21 -24.22
C SER A 7 4.93 -0.39 -25.44
N ASN A 8 4.97 0.93 -25.30
CA ASN A 8 4.81 1.84 -26.43
C ASN A 8 6.06 1.88 -27.32
N GLU A 9 5.99 2.65 -28.40
CA GLU A 9 7.10 2.87 -29.35
C GLU A 9 8.40 3.39 -28.72
N ASN A 10 8.31 4.02 -27.53
CA ASN A 10 9.45 4.53 -26.77
C ASN A 10 9.98 3.50 -25.74
N GLY A 11 9.44 2.28 -25.72
CA GLY A 11 9.83 1.23 -24.79
C GLY A 11 9.23 1.36 -23.38
N LEU A 12 8.36 2.34 -23.13
CA LEU A 12 7.68 2.52 -21.85
C LEU A 12 6.53 1.53 -21.71
N VAL A 13 6.51 0.76 -20.63
CA VAL A 13 5.43 -0.18 -20.31
C VAL A 13 4.13 0.59 -20.09
N THR A 14 3.10 0.29 -20.88
CA THR A 14 1.78 0.94 -20.81
C THR A 14 0.70 0.02 -20.27
N ALA A 15 0.87 -1.30 -20.40
CA ALA A 15 -0.12 -2.26 -19.92
C ALA A 15 0.53 -3.58 -19.51
N VAL A 16 -0.15 -4.27 -18.59
CA VAL A 16 0.13 -5.64 -18.19
C VAL A 16 -1.04 -6.51 -18.61
N GLN A 17 -0.76 -7.59 -19.33
CA GLN A 17 -1.76 -8.55 -19.78
C GLN A 17 -1.61 -9.87 -19.01
N LEU A 18 -2.75 -10.39 -18.55
CA LEU A 18 -2.89 -11.65 -17.82
C LEU A 18 -3.95 -12.53 -18.52
N PRO A 19 -3.76 -13.85 -18.59
CA PRO A 19 -4.82 -14.77 -19.01
C PRO A 19 -6.05 -14.67 -18.09
N ILE A 20 -7.24 -14.78 -18.65
CA ILE A 20 -8.50 -14.63 -17.89
C ILE A 20 -8.61 -15.64 -16.74
N GLU A 21 -8.16 -16.88 -16.94
CA GLU A 21 -8.16 -17.91 -15.89
C GLU A 21 -7.30 -17.53 -14.68
N GLU A 22 -6.18 -16.84 -14.91
CA GLU A 22 -5.32 -16.36 -13.84
C GLU A 22 -5.96 -15.14 -13.15
N TRP A 23 -6.63 -14.27 -13.91
CA TRP A 23 -7.40 -13.15 -13.34
C TRP A 23 -8.53 -13.63 -12.43
N GLU A 24 -9.29 -14.64 -12.85
CA GLU A 24 -10.35 -15.23 -12.03
C GLU A 24 -9.83 -15.82 -10.71
N LYS A 25 -8.65 -16.46 -10.73
CA LYS A 25 -8.00 -16.95 -9.49
C LYS A 25 -7.66 -15.79 -8.55
N ILE A 26 -7.18 -14.66 -9.07
CA ILE A 26 -6.87 -13.48 -8.27
C ILE A 26 -8.15 -12.92 -7.64
N LYS A 27 -9.23 -12.78 -8.42
CA LYS A 27 -10.54 -12.32 -7.92
C LYS A 27 -11.12 -13.23 -6.85
N SER A 28 -10.90 -14.54 -6.96
CA SER A 28 -11.32 -15.49 -5.92
C SER A 28 -10.63 -15.26 -4.56
N ILE A 29 -9.39 -14.77 -4.57
CA ILE A 29 -8.61 -14.48 -3.35
C ILE A 29 -8.87 -13.05 -2.88
N TYR A 30 -9.04 -12.12 -3.81
CA TYR A 30 -9.24 -10.69 -3.59
C TYR A 30 -10.50 -10.22 -4.34
N PRO A 31 -11.71 -10.42 -3.79
CA PRO A 31 -12.98 -10.11 -4.48
C PRO A 31 -13.12 -8.64 -4.89
N ASN A 32 -12.42 -7.75 -4.21
CA ASN A 32 -12.48 -6.31 -4.42
C ASN A 32 -11.34 -5.78 -5.32
N VAL A 33 -10.58 -6.66 -5.99
CA VAL A 33 -9.42 -6.26 -6.80
C VAL A 33 -9.78 -5.38 -8.00
N ASP A 34 -10.97 -5.58 -8.58
CA ASP A 34 -11.50 -4.73 -9.67
C ASP A 34 -11.97 -3.36 -9.17
N SER A 35 -12.32 -3.26 -7.89
CA SER A 35 -12.89 -2.08 -7.26
C SER A 35 -11.91 -1.40 -6.31
N VAL A 36 -10.61 -1.65 -6.47
CA VAL A 36 -9.58 -0.90 -5.72
C VAL A 36 -9.59 0.51 -6.27
N ASP A 37 -10.39 1.36 -5.65
CA ASP A 37 -10.16 2.80 -5.72
C ASP A 37 -8.79 3.04 -5.08
N PHE A 38 -7.84 3.53 -5.87
CA PHE A 38 -6.52 3.92 -5.38
C PHE A 38 -6.59 5.16 -4.48
N SER A 39 -7.76 5.79 -4.36
CA SER A 39 -7.98 6.84 -3.38
C SER A 39 -7.87 6.28 -1.96
N LEU A 40 -7.16 7.01 -1.10
CA LEU A 40 -7.04 6.66 0.31
C LEU A 40 -8.42 6.84 0.96
N PRO A 41 -9.02 5.81 1.58
CA PRO A 41 -10.30 5.93 2.30
C PRO A 41 -10.27 7.06 3.32
N GLU A 42 -11.39 7.75 3.52
CA GLU A 42 -11.43 8.95 4.38
C GLU A 42 -11.03 8.64 5.82
N TRP A 43 -11.51 7.52 6.37
CA TRP A 43 -11.16 7.09 7.72
C TRP A 43 -9.66 6.82 7.90
N HIS A 44 -8.93 6.44 6.83
CA HIS A 44 -7.47 6.34 6.89
C HIS A 44 -6.83 7.73 7.04
N LYS A 45 -7.34 8.75 6.33
CA LYS A 45 -6.86 10.14 6.44
C LYS A 45 -7.13 10.68 7.84
N GLU A 46 -8.34 10.47 8.36
CA GLU A 46 -8.71 10.90 9.71
C GLU A 46 -7.79 10.32 10.79
N ILE A 47 -7.37 9.06 10.65
CA ILE A 47 -6.38 8.44 11.56
C ILE A 47 -5.01 9.12 11.43
N LEU A 48 -4.57 9.44 10.22
CA LEU A 48 -3.30 10.13 10.00
C LEU A 48 -3.34 11.54 10.60
N ASP A 49 -4.40 12.29 10.35
CA ASP A 49 -4.60 13.64 10.89
C ASP A 49 -4.60 13.63 12.42
N SER A 50 -5.34 12.69 13.02
CA SER A 50 -5.36 12.51 14.49
C SER A 50 -3.98 12.20 15.06
N ARG A 51 -3.20 11.36 14.36
CA ARG A 51 -1.83 11.02 14.78
C ARG A 51 -0.89 12.22 14.66
N LEU A 52 -0.97 12.97 13.56
CA LEU A 52 -0.16 14.16 13.35
C LEU A 52 -0.46 15.22 14.41
N GLN A 53 -1.75 15.47 14.71
CA GLN A 53 -2.14 16.39 15.77
C GLN A 53 -1.60 15.95 17.14
N ALA A 54 -1.70 14.66 17.46
CA ALA A 54 -1.18 14.13 18.72
C ALA A 54 0.34 14.26 18.88
N ILE A 55 1.08 14.31 17.75
CA ILE A 55 2.53 14.56 17.71
C ILE A 55 2.81 16.05 17.86
N GLU A 56 2.03 16.90 17.20
CA GLU A 56 2.15 18.35 17.31
C GLU A 56 1.88 18.83 18.74
N ASP A 57 0.84 18.30 19.38
CA ASP A 57 0.46 18.61 20.77
C ASP A 57 1.49 18.10 21.79
N ASN A 58 2.15 16.97 21.50
CA ASN A 58 3.16 16.38 22.37
C ASN A 58 4.26 15.65 21.57
N PRO A 59 5.31 16.36 21.12
CA PRO A 59 6.37 15.79 20.30
C PRO A 59 7.14 14.64 20.98
N GLU A 60 7.25 14.65 22.30
CA GLU A 60 7.96 13.60 23.07
C GLU A 60 7.23 12.25 23.07
N ARG A 61 5.98 12.22 22.60
CA ARG A 61 5.19 10.99 22.47
C ARG A 61 5.78 10.03 21.43
N VAL A 62 6.55 10.54 20.48
CA VAL A 62 7.21 9.73 19.45
C VAL A 62 8.69 9.64 19.77
N LYS A 63 9.18 8.41 19.85
CA LYS A 63 10.60 8.12 20.04
C LYS A 63 11.14 7.30 18.88
N PRO A 64 12.43 7.46 18.54
CA PRO A 64 13.09 6.59 17.58
C PRO A 64 12.93 5.12 17.97
N ILE A 65 12.51 4.29 17.01
CA ILE A 65 12.35 2.84 17.24
C ILE A 65 13.67 2.18 17.67
N SER A 66 14.82 2.77 17.34
CA SER A 66 16.15 2.31 17.78
C SER A 66 16.29 2.24 19.30
N GLU A 67 15.63 3.12 20.05
CA GLU A 67 15.62 3.07 21.51
C GLU A 67 14.90 1.81 22.01
N LEU A 68 13.73 1.49 21.43
CA LEU A 68 12.99 0.26 21.75
C LEU A 68 13.82 -0.99 21.43
N MET A 69 14.42 -1.04 20.24
CA MET A 69 15.25 -2.18 19.84
C MET A 69 16.43 -2.39 20.81
N SER A 70 17.06 -1.29 21.24
CA SER A 70 18.18 -1.33 22.19
C SER A 70 17.77 -1.83 23.58
N GLU A 71 16.51 -1.61 24.01
CA GLU A 71 15.98 -2.17 25.26
C GLU A 71 15.59 -3.65 25.12
N LEU A 72 15.15 -4.09 23.94
CA LEU A 72 14.82 -5.50 23.68
C LEU A 72 16.05 -6.41 23.53
N ASP A 73 17.18 -5.85 23.11
CA ASP A 73 18.45 -6.57 22.95
C ASP A 73 19.25 -6.74 24.26
N LYS A 74 18.77 -6.19 25.39
CA LYS A 74 19.35 -6.36 26.73
C LYS A 74 18.85 -7.64 27.41
#